data_AF-M2Z6R2-F1
#
_entry.id   AF-M2Z6R2-F1
#
_cell.length_a   1.000
_cell.length_b   1.000
_cell.length_c   1.000
_cell.angle_alpha   90.00
_cell.angle_beta   90.00
_cell.angle_gamma   90.00
#
_symmetry.space_group_name_H-M   'P 1'
#
loop_
_entity.id
_entity.type
_entity.pdbx_description
1 polymer ?
#
loop_
_entity_poly.entity_id
_entity_poly.type
_entity_poly.pdbx_seq_one_letter_code
_entity_poly.pdbx_strand_id
1 'polypeptide(L)'
;MDGHWEGYDSIGGSVPLDLVNTVSWRRDPARREDRLSDPERLSEWVVLVGAGSERLEISEDVLEAVKAFRETLYRVLVSDPPDVTALRKTLLAAYRHAELAPSLPLRWTVPLKDGAALPHFLALSAEDLLRSGDRERIRECEGPGCGWVFTDHTRNRSRRWCSSSDCGNRARAKRHYDKSRN
;
A
#
# COMPACT_ATOMS: atom_id res chain seq x y z
N MET A 1 -13.44 -17.57 4.14
CA MET A 1 -12.60 -16.38 4.30
C MET A 1 -13.38 -15.43 5.18
N ASP A 2 -12.89 -15.19 6.39
CA ASP A 2 -13.53 -14.29 7.33
C ASP A 2 -13.64 -12.88 6.73
N GLY A 3 -14.72 -12.15 7.06
CA GLY A 3 -15.02 -10.80 6.56
C GLY A 3 -14.00 -9.71 6.92
N HIS A 4 -12.82 -10.05 7.46
CA HIS A 4 -11.73 -9.14 7.79
C HIS A 4 -11.28 -8.28 6.60
N TRP A 5 -11.33 -8.86 5.40
CA TRP A 5 -10.99 -8.19 4.15
C TRP A 5 -12.20 -7.58 3.43
N GLU A 6 -13.39 -7.59 4.06
CA GLU A 6 -14.58 -6.97 3.48
C GLU A 6 -14.33 -5.48 3.20
N GLY A 7 -14.74 -5.04 2.01
CA GLY A 7 -14.52 -3.66 1.52
C GLY A 7 -13.07 -3.32 1.12
N TYR A 8 -12.16 -4.31 1.07
CA TYR A 8 -10.81 -4.13 0.52
C TYR A 8 -10.71 -4.76 -0.87
N ASP A 9 -10.75 -3.92 -1.91
CA ASP A 9 -10.75 -4.35 -3.32
C ASP A 9 -9.42 -4.06 -4.04
N SER A 10 -8.27 -4.19 -3.36
CA SER A 10 -6.93 -3.90 -3.94
C SER A 10 -6.89 -2.58 -4.72
N ILE A 11 -7.44 -1.53 -4.10
CA ILE A 11 -7.77 -0.25 -4.74
C ILE A 11 -6.52 0.52 -5.17
N GLY A 12 -5.37 0.23 -4.58
CA GLY A 12 -4.10 0.87 -4.89
C GLY A 12 -3.69 0.67 -6.34
N GLY A 13 -4.00 -0.49 -6.92
CA GLY A 13 -3.63 -0.84 -8.29
C GLY A 13 -2.19 -1.38 -8.41
N SER A 14 -1.53 -1.63 -7.29
CA SER A 14 -0.27 -2.36 -7.21
C SER A 14 -0.02 -2.84 -5.77
N VAL A 15 0.69 -3.96 -5.61
CA VAL A 15 1.02 -4.56 -4.31
C VAL A 15 1.58 -3.55 -3.28
N PRO A 16 2.50 -2.63 -3.62
CA PRO A 16 3.01 -1.65 -2.65
C PRO A 16 1.96 -0.62 -2.20
N LEU A 17 1.07 -0.18 -3.09
CA LEU A 17 -0.01 0.76 -2.72
C LEU A 17 -1.06 0.05 -1.86
N ASP A 18 -1.35 -1.20 -2.21
CA ASP A 18 -2.25 -2.07 -1.46
C ASP A 18 -1.71 -2.38 -0.07
N LEU A 19 -0.39 -2.56 0.09
CA LEU A 19 0.25 -2.68 1.40
C LEU A 19 -0.03 -1.43 2.25
N VAL A 20 0.17 -0.24 1.68
CA VAL A 20 -0.10 1.04 2.36
C VAL A 20 -1.56 1.18 2.79
N ASN A 21 -2.48 0.68 1.97
CA ASN A 21 -3.92 0.73 2.18
C ASN A 21 -4.44 -0.32 3.18
N THR A 22 -3.58 -1.18 3.73
CA THR A 22 -3.96 -2.04 4.87
C THR A 22 -4.29 -1.23 6.15
N VAL A 23 -3.89 0.05 6.21
CA VAL A 23 -4.34 0.98 7.27
C VAL A 23 -5.58 1.71 6.81
N SER A 24 -6.73 1.37 7.39
CA SER A 24 -8.00 2.06 7.16
C SER A 24 -8.09 3.32 8.02
N TRP A 25 -8.83 4.32 7.54
CA TRP A 25 -9.09 5.57 8.28
C TRP A 25 -7.82 6.27 8.79
N ARG A 26 -6.75 6.27 7.99
CA ARG A 26 -5.43 6.73 8.38
C ARG A 26 -5.41 8.17 8.91
N ARG A 27 -6.32 9.04 8.46
CA ARG A 27 -6.41 10.45 8.88
C ARG A 27 -7.45 10.70 9.99
N ASP A 28 -8.02 9.64 10.56
CA ASP A 28 -8.98 9.73 11.64
C ASP A 28 -8.55 8.83 12.80
N PRO A 29 -7.85 9.36 13.82
CA PRO A 29 -7.33 8.56 14.93
C PRO A 29 -8.39 7.73 15.67
N ALA A 30 -9.65 8.20 15.72
CA ALA A 30 -10.72 7.51 16.43
C ALA A 30 -11.26 6.31 15.65
N ARG A 31 -11.08 6.27 14.33
CA ARG A 31 -11.53 5.17 13.46
C ARG A 31 -10.39 4.40 12.82
N ARG A 32 -9.13 4.82 13.05
CA ARG A 32 -7.94 4.24 12.47
C ARG A 32 -7.86 2.75 12.82
N GLU A 33 -7.66 1.94 11.80
CA GLU A 33 -7.56 0.49 11.94
C GLU A 33 -6.37 -0.01 11.11
N ASP A 34 -5.54 -0.83 11.73
CA ASP A 34 -4.48 -1.57 11.05
C ASP A 34 -4.95 -3.00 10.79
N ARG A 35 -5.16 -3.35 9.51
CA ARG A 35 -5.64 -4.70 9.13
C ARG A 35 -4.56 -5.77 9.22
N LEU A 36 -3.29 -5.41 9.40
CA LEU A 36 -2.19 -6.33 9.64
C LEU A 36 -1.94 -6.47 11.16
N SER A 37 -2.94 -7.04 11.85
CA SER A 37 -2.96 -7.20 13.31
C SER A 37 -2.00 -8.27 13.82
N ASP A 38 -1.72 -9.28 13.01
CA ASP A 38 -0.96 -10.47 13.36
C ASP A 38 -0.35 -11.12 12.10
N PRO A 39 0.58 -12.08 12.26
CA PRO A 39 1.25 -12.73 11.13
C PRO A 39 0.31 -13.49 10.19
N GLU A 40 -0.80 -14.04 10.69
CA GLU A 40 -1.77 -14.76 9.87
C GLU A 40 -2.46 -13.79 8.91
N ARG A 41 -2.87 -12.60 9.36
CA ARG A 41 -3.45 -11.58 8.48
C ARG A 41 -2.48 -11.13 7.40
N LEU A 42 -1.18 -11.00 7.70
CA LEU A 42 -0.20 -10.70 6.67
C LEU A 42 -0.07 -11.84 5.64
N SER A 43 -0.07 -13.09 6.10
CA SER A 43 -0.07 -14.24 5.17
C SER A 43 -1.33 -14.30 4.31
N GLU A 44 -2.50 -13.95 4.84
CA GLU A 44 -3.75 -13.88 4.07
C GLU A 44 -3.69 -12.78 3.01
N TRP A 45 -3.18 -11.61 3.40
CA TRP A 45 -3.04 -10.46 2.53
C TRP A 45 -2.14 -10.76 1.33
N VAL A 46 -1.03 -11.49 1.52
CA VAL A 46 -0.10 -11.88 0.43
C VAL A 46 -0.83 -12.62 -0.70
N VAL A 47 -1.72 -13.55 -0.35
CA VAL A 47 -2.53 -14.29 -1.33
C VAL A 47 -3.60 -13.39 -1.94
N LEU A 48 -4.27 -12.59 -1.10
CA LEU A 48 -5.36 -11.70 -1.52
C LEU A 48 -4.92 -10.71 -2.61
N VAL A 49 -3.73 -10.12 -2.48
CA VAL A 49 -3.20 -9.16 -3.46
C VAL A 49 -2.43 -9.82 -4.62
N GLY A 50 -2.39 -11.15 -4.65
CA GLY A 50 -1.68 -11.91 -5.69
C GLY A 50 -0.15 -11.75 -5.63
N ALA A 51 0.41 -11.36 -4.48
CA ALA A 51 1.86 -11.28 -4.30
C ALA A 51 2.48 -12.69 -4.24
N GLY A 52 1.77 -13.65 -3.65
CA GLY A 52 2.12 -15.08 -3.65
C GLY A 52 0.90 -15.93 -3.98
N SER A 53 1.12 -17.14 -4.50
CA SER A 53 0.04 -18.10 -4.81
C SER A 53 -0.48 -18.85 -3.59
N GLU A 54 0.31 -18.90 -2.51
CA GLU A 54 0.02 -19.66 -1.30
C GLU A 54 0.32 -18.83 -0.06
N ARG A 55 -0.25 -19.25 1.08
CA ARG A 55 0.06 -18.66 2.39
C ARG A 55 1.53 -18.90 2.74
N LEU A 56 2.15 -17.94 3.42
CA LEU A 56 3.52 -18.00 3.89
C LEU A 56 3.53 -18.14 5.41
N GLU A 57 4.48 -18.88 5.96
CA GLU A 57 4.77 -18.80 7.39
C GLU A 57 5.46 -17.45 7.68
N ILE A 58 4.78 -16.61 8.45
CA ILE A 58 5.23 -15.25 8.79
C ILE A 58 5.59 -15.21 10.28
N SER A 59 6.76 -14.69 10.61
CA SER A 59 7.14 -14.39 12.00
C SER A 59 6.69 -12.99 12.41
N GLU A 60 6.63 -12.75 13.72
CA GLU A 60 6.33 -11.43 14.28
C GLU A 60 7.35 -10.37 13.81
N ASP A 61 8.64 -10.73 13.72
CA ASP A 61 9.69 -9.83 13.23
C ASP A 61 9.46 -9.42 11.76
N VAL A 62 8.99 -10.36 10.92
CA VAL A 62 8.64 -10.07 9.53
C VAL A 62 7.44 -9.15 9.46
N LEU A 63 6.39 -9.41 10.27
CA LEU A 63 5.22 -8.54 10.34
C LEU A 63 5.62 -7.09 10.70
N GLU A 64 6.43 -6.92 11.73
CA GLU A 64 6.89 -5.60 12.17
C GLU A 64 7.80 -4.92 11.14
N ALA A 65 8.67 -5.66 10.46
CA ALA A 65 9.47 -5.14 9.35
C ALA A 65 8.59 -4.66 8.18
N VAL A 66 7.54 -5.41 7.84
CA VAL A 66 6.57 -5.04 6.80
C VAL A 66 5.77 -3.80 7.20
N LYS A 67 5.30 -3.71 8.45
CA LYS A 67 4.57 -2.53 8.96
C LYS A 67 5.47 -1.30 9.00
N ALA A 68 6.72 -1.42 9.45
CA ALA A 68 7.69 -0.32 9.43
C ALA A 68 7.99 0.16 8.00
N PHE A 69 8.12 -0.77 7.05
CA PHE A 69 8.29 -0.46 5.64
C PHE A 69 7.05 0.22 5.05
N ARG A 70 5.84 -0.28 5.33
CA ARG A 70 4.57 0.32 4.94
C ARG A 70 4.47 1.78 5.34
N GLU A 71 4.80 2.10 6.59
CA GLU A 71 4.75 3.48 7.09
C GLU A 71 5.82 4.37 6.46
N THR A 72 6.99 3.80 6.13
CA THR A 72 8.03 4.50 5.37
C THR A 72 7.57 4.83 3.96
N LEU A 73 7.00 3.85 3.26
CA LEU A 73 6.48 4.02 1.90
C LEU A 73 5.35 5.05 1.88
N TYR A 74 4.39 4.98 2.82
CA TYR A 74 3.32 5.98 2.91
C TYR A 74 3.87 7.40 2.99
N ARG A 75 4.84 7.68 3.88
CA ARG A 75 5.45 9.01 4.02
C ARG A 75 6.10 9.48 2.71
N VAL A 76 6.83 8.60 2.01
CA VAL A 76 7.44 8.93 0.71
C VAL A 76 6.40 9.29 -0.35
N LEU A 77 5.26 8.59 -0.35
CA LEU A 77 4.20 8.78 -1.34
C LEU A 77 3.43 10.09 -1.14
N VAL A 78 3.21 10.53 0.10
CA VAL A 78 2.36 11.71 0.40
C VAL A 78 3.14 12.99 0.69
N SER A 79 4.48 12.94 0.78
CA SER A 79 5.32 14.11 1.09
C SER A 79 5.95 14.70 -0.16
N ASP A 80 6.11 16.03 -0.18
CA ASP A 80 6.81 16.76 -1.24
C ASP A 80 7.67 17.90 -0.67
N PRO A 81 9.02 17.84 -0.77
CA PRO A 81 9.80 16.71 -1.28
C PRO A 81 9.77 15.51 -0.32
N PRO A 82 9.94 14.26 -0.81
CA PRO A 82 9.98 13.08 0.04
C PRO A 82 11.35 12.88 0.70
N ASP A 83 11.37 12.48 1.98
CA ASP A 83 12.56 11.91 2.61
C ASP A 83 12.66 10.42 2.27
N VAL A 84 13.67 10.05 1.48
CA VAL A 84 13.91 8.69 1.01
C VAL A 84 14.98 7.94 1.81
N THR A 85 15.50 8.51 2.91
CA THR A 85 16.62 7.94 3.67
C THR A 85 16.30 6.54 4.20
N ALA A 86 15.15 6.39 4.84
CA ALA A 86 14.70 5.09 5.35
C ALA A 86 14.37 4.10 4.22
N LEU A 87 13.72 4.57 3.15
CA LEU A 87 13.42 3.75 1.97
C LEU A 87 14.70 3.21 1.33
N ARG A 88 15.72 4.07 1.15
CA ARG A 88 17.03 3.69 0.62
C ARG A 88 17.67 2.56 1.43
N LYS A 89 17.62 2.63 2.76
CA LYS A 89 18.16 1.57 3.63
C LYS A 89 17.49 0.22 3.35
N THR A 90 16.16 0.21 3.23
CA THR A 90 15.41 -1.02 2.95
C THR A 90 15.69 -1.57 1.55
N LEU A 91 15.78 -0.69 0.54
CA LEU A 91 16.13 -1.10 -0.83
C LEU A 91 17.52 -1.72 -0.91
N LEU A 92 18.53 -1.08 -0.31
CA LEU A 92 19.89 -1.65 -0.25
C LEU A 92 19.93 -3.00 0.46
N ALA A 93 19.05 -3.23 1.43
CA ALA A 93 18.90 -4.54 2.04
C ALA A 93 18.27 -5.55 1.07
N ALA A 94 17.18 -5.18 0.40
CA ALA A 94 16.51 -6.03 -0.57
C ALA A 94 17.42 -6.48 -1.72
N TYR A 95 18.27 -5.59 -2.24
CA TYR A 95 19.23 -5.93 -3.29
C TYR A 95 20.24 -7.02 -2.90
N ARG A 96 20.51 -7.24 -1.60
CA ARG A 96 21.37 -8.35 -1.15
C ARG A 96 20.70 -9.73 -1.26
N HIS A 97 19.37 -9.74 -1.37
CA HIS A 97 18.54 -10.95 -1.52
C HIS A 97 17.96 -11.07 -2.93
N ALA A 98 18.26 -10.12 -3.82
CA ALA A 98 17.72 -10.05 -5.16
C ALA A 98 18.51 -10.94 -6.12
N GLU A 99 17.80 -11.54 -7.07
CA GLU A 99 18.36 -12.21 -8.23
C GLU A 99 17.92 -11.51 -9.50
N LEU A 100 18.72 -11.66 -10.56
CA LEU A 100 18.38 -11.12 -11.88
C LEU A 100 17.54 -12.16 -12.62
N ALA A 101 16.28 -11.82 -12.93
CA ALA A 101 15.40 -12.72 -13.66
C ALA A 101 16.00 -13.06 -15.05
N PRO A 102 16.00 -14.33 -15.50
CA PRO A 102 16.57 -14.75 -16.78
C PRO A 102 15.63 -14.43 -17.96
N SER A 103 15.15 -13.19 -18.03
CA SER A 103 14.19 -12.71 -19.04
C SER A 103 14.43 -11.24 -19.39
N LEU A 104 14.09 -10.84 -20.62
CA LEU A 104 14.07 -9.44 -21.02
C LEU A 104 12.68 -8.81 -20.83
N PRO A 105 12.59 -7.52 -20.42
CA PRO A 105 13.71 -6.69 -19.97
C PRO A 105 14.24 -7.18 -18.62
N LEU A 106 15.55 -7.00 -18.39
CA LEU A 106 16.20 -7.40 -17.15
C LEU A 106 15.56 -6.69 -15.95
N ARG A 107 15.20 -7.46 -14.93
CA ARG A 107 14.63 -6.96 -13.68
C ARG A 107 15.20 -7.72 -12.49
N TRP A 108 15.51 -6.98 -11.44
CA TRP A 108 15.84 -7.54 -10.15
C TRP A 108 14.56 -8.01 -9.48
N THR A 109 14.57 -9.23 -8.97
CA THR A 109 13.43 -9.83 -8.29
C THR A 109 13.89 -10.48 -6.99
N VAL A 110 13.02 -10.52 -5.99
CA VAL A 110 13.22 -11.36 -4.81
C VAL A 110 12.17 -12.47 -4.86
N PRO A 111 12.55 -13.74 -5.07
CA PRO A 111 11.60 -14.83 -5.03
C PRO A 111 10.99 -14.98 -3.63
N LEU A 112 9.67 -15.02 -3.54
CA LEU A 112 8.95 -15.32 -2.30
C LEU A 112 8.99 -16.83 -2.02
N LYS A 113 10.16 -17.33 -1.59
CA LYS A 113 10.35 -18.73 -1.19
C LYS A 113 9.83 -19.03 0.21
N ASP A 114 9.85 -18.02 1.08
CA ASP A 114 9.42 -18.09 2.47
C ASP A 114 8.97 -16.69 2.95
N GLY A 115 8.48 -16.61 4.19
CA GLY A 115 8.07 -15.34 4.80
C GLY A 115 9.22 -14.35 5.00
N ALA A 116 10.46 -14.80 5.20
CA ALA A 116 11.61 -13.91 5.43
C ALA A 116 11.97 -13.11 4.18
N ALA A 117 11.65 -13.61 2.98
CA ALA A 117 11.81 -12.90 1.72
C ALA A 117 10.82 -11.73 1.53
N LEU A 118 9.69 -11.72 2.25
CA LEU A 118 8.56 -10.80 2.01
C LEU A 118 8.93 -9.31 2.12
N PRO A 119 9.65 -8.83 3.16
CA PRO A 119 10.03 -7.42 3.24
C PRO A 119 10.90 -6.96 2.06
N HIS A 120 11.77 -7.85 1.56
CA HIS A 120 12.66 -7.58 0.43
C HIS A 120 11.92 -7.54 -0.90
N PHE A 121 11.00 -8.49 -1.11
CA PHE A 121 10.09 -8.48 -2.25
C PHE A 121 9.24 -7.21 -2.32
N LEU A 122 8.64 -6.81 -1.20
CA LEU A 122 7.82 -5.60 -1.12
C LEU A 122 8.65 -4.34 -1.38
N ALA A 123 9.91 -4.32 -0.92
CA ALA A 123 10.83 -3.21 -1.17
C ALA A 123 11.14 -3.05 -2.66
N LEU A 124 11.52 -4.12 -3.39
CA LEU A 124 11.75 -4.03 -4.84
C LEU A 124 10.47 -3.76 -5.63
N SER A 125 9.33 -4.30 -5.18
CA SER A 125 8.03 -3.97 -5.79
C SER A 125 7.72 -2.48 -5.67
N ALA A 126 8.05 -1.85 -4.53
CA ALA A 126 7.89 -0.41 -4.33
C ALA A 126 8.88 0.40 -5.18
N GLU A 127 10.11 -0.07 -5.36
CA GLU A 127 11.06 0.55 -6.30
C GLU A 127 10.53 0.55 -7.72
N ASP A 128 10.00 -0.57 -8.20
CA ASP A 128 9.44 -0.66 -9.56
C ASP A 128 8.27 0.31 -9.75
N LEU A 129 7.38 0.43 -8.75
CA LEU A 129 6.31 1.44 -8.73
C LEU A 129 6.86 2.88 -8.79
N LEU A 130 7.91 3.18 -8.04
CA LEU A 130 8.48 4.53 -7.98
C LEU A 130 9.30 4.87 -9.24
N ARG A 131 9.90 3.86 -9.88
CA ARG A 131 10.73 3.99 -11.07
C ARG A 131 9.93 4.09 -12.36
N SER A 132 8.70 3.54 -12.42
CA SER A 132 7.86 3.57 -13.63
C SER A 132 7.48 4.99 -14.10
N GLY A 133 7.75 6.02 -13.29
CA GLY A 133 7.36 7.41 -13.56
C GLY A 133 5.93 7.73 -13.11
N ASP A 134 5.24 6.78 -12.50
CA ASP A 134 3.85 6.95 -12.06
C ASP A 134 3.70 7.68 -10.72
N ARG A 135 4.80 8.10 -10.07
CA ARG A 135 4.72 8.81 -8.78
C ARG A 135 3.78 10.03 -8.85
N GLU A 136 3.84 10.81 -9.92
CA GLU A 136 2.95 11.97 -10.10
C GLU A 136 1.47 11.60 -10.25
N ARG A 137 1.19 10.35 -10.63
CA ARG A 137 -0.17 9.81 -10.71
C ARG A 137 -0.63 9.21 -9.40
N ILE A 138 0.27 8.97 -8.44
CA ILE A 138 -0.12 8.50 -7.11
C ILE A 138 -0.77 9.65 -6.35
N ARG A 139 -1.97 9.42 -5.83
CA ARG A 139 -2.76 10.41 -5.11
C ARG A 139 -3.20 9.85 -3.77
N GLU A 140 -3.18 10.70 -2.76
CA GLU A 140 -3.84 10.43 -1.50
C GLU A 140 -5.34 10.76 -1.62
N CYS A 141 -6.19 9.85 -1.13
CA CYS A 141 -7.63 10.01 -1.15
C CYS A 141 -8.07 11.22 -0.33
N GLU A 142 -8.92 12.06 -0.91
CA GLU A 142 -9.46 13.27 -0.27
C GLU A 142 -10.76 12.99 0.53
N GLY A 143 -11.12 11.71 0.71
CA GLY A 143 -12.26 11.31 1.52
C GLY A 143 -12.07 11.68 3.01
N PRO A 144 -13.10 12.14 3.73
CA PRO A 144 -12.99 12.47 5.14
C PRO A 144 -12.40 11.30 5.95
N GLY A 145 -11.27 11.51 6.61
CA GLY A 145 -10.59 10.51 7.45
C GLY A 145 -9.83 9.38 6.72
N CYS A 146 -9.94 9.25 5.39
CA CYS A 146 -9.45 8.06 4.66
C CYS A 146 -7.92 7.93 4.61
N GLY A 147 -7.21 8.74 3.81
CA GLY A 147 -5.75 8.68 3.68
C GLY A 147 -5.19 7.47 2.92
N TRP A 148 -6.02 6.68 2.24
CA TRP A 148 -5.53 5.67 1.28
C TRP A 148 -4.87 6.31 0.07
N VAL A 149 -3.96 5.59 -0.58
CA VAL A 149 -3.26 6.00 -1.81
C VAL A 149 -3.71 5.17 -3.00
N PHE A 150 -3.70 5.74 -4.20
CA PHE A 150 -4.06 5.05 -5.43
C PHE A 150 -3.40 5.69 -6.66
N THR A 151 -3.31 4.93 -7.75
CA THR A 151 -2.90 5.48 -9.05
C THR A 151 -4.09 6.13 -9.78
N ASP A 152 -3.89 7.38 -10.23
CA ASP A 152 -4.83 8.11 -11.04
C ASP A 152 -4.64 7.84 -12.55
N HIS A 153 -5.43 6.89 -13.03
CA HIS A 153 -5.50 6.53 -14.45
C HIS A 153 -6.42 7.45 -15.27
N THR A 154 -7.05 8.48 -14.67
CA THR A 154 -7.88 9.41 -15.44
C THR A 154 -7.02 10.26 -16.37
N ARG A 155 -7.58 10.60 -17.54
CA ARG A 155 -6.88 11.39 -18.56
C ARG A 155 -6.34 12.71 -18.01
N ASN A 156 -7.10 13.37 -17.14
CA ASN A 156 -6.82 14.71 -16.61
C ASN A 156 -6.29 14.70 -15.17
N ARG A 157 -5.86 13.56 -14.63
CA ARG A 157 -5.40 13.42 -13.24
C ARG A 157 -6.41 14.01 -12.22
N SER A 158 -7.69 13.75 -12.45
CA SER A 158 -8.81 14.35 -11.73
C SER A 158 -9.48 13.43 -10.71
N ARG A 159 -8.96 12.21 -10.49
CA ARG A 159 -9.52 11.30 -9.47
C ARG A 159 -9.13 11.81 -8.09
N ARG A 160 -10.14 12.08 -7.26
CA ARG A 160 -9.96 12.61 -5.89
C ARG A 160 -10.14 11.58 -4.78
N TRP A 161 -10.78 10.44 -5.11
CA TRP A 161 -11.17 9.44 -4.12
C TRP A 161 -10.76 8.05 -4.55
N CYS A 162 -10.35 7.24 -3.56
CA CYS A 162 -10.07 5.82 -3.75
C CYS A 162 -11.32 5.07 -4.25
N SER A 163 -12.50 5.42 -3.74
CA SER A 163 -13.79 4.95 -4.27
C SER A 163 -14.78 6.11 -4.36
N SER A 164 -15.43 6.25 -5.52
CA SER A 164 -16.47 7.27 -5.72
C SER A 164 -17.76 6.93 -4.97
N SER A 165 -18.09 5.64 -4.87
CA SER A 165 -19.28 5.13 -4.18
C SER A 165 -19.12 5.10 -2.65
N ASP A 166 -17.90 4.99 -2.15
CA ASP A 166 -17.63 5.07 -0.71
C ASP A 166 -17.13 6.47 -0.31
N CYS A 167 -15.83 6.76 -0.47
CA CYS A 167 -15.24 8.02 -0.05
C CYS A 167 -15.82 9.26 -0.75
N GLY A 168 -16.22 9.14 -2.02
CA GLY A 168 -16.90 10.22 -2.74
C GLY A 168 -18.28 10.54 -2.17
N ASN A 169 -19.09 9.52 -1.88
CA ASN A 169 -20.39 9.69 -1.22
C ASN A 169 -20.23 10.24 0.21
N ARG A 170 -19.27 9.72 0.99
CA ARG A 170 -18.94 10.22 2.33
C ARG A 170 -18.59 11.71 2.31
N ALA A 171 -17.81 12.16 1.34
CA ALA A 171 -17.45 13.56 1.17
C ALA A 171 -18.67 14.45 0.84
N ARG A 172 -19.58 13.98 -0.02
CA ARG A 172 -20.83 14.69 -0.36
C ARG A 172 -21.75 14.81 0.85
N ALA A 173 -21.94 13.73 1.60
CA ALA A 173 -22.77 13.70 2.80
C ALA A 173 -22.26 14.66 3.88
N LYS A 174 -20.94 14.68 4.13
CA LYS A 174 -20.33 15.63 5.07
C LYS A 174 -20.60 17.08 4.68
N ARG A 175 -20.42 17.43 3.40
CA ARG A 175 -20.70 18.79 2.91
C ARG A 175 -22.17 19.19 3.07
N HIS A 176 -23.11 18.27 2.88
CA HIS A 176 -24.53 18.53 3.10
C HIS A 176 -24.81 18.80 4.59
N TYR A 177 -24.28 17.97 5.49
CA TYR A 177 -24.44 18.14 6.94
C TYR A 177 -23.87 19.47 7.46
N ASP A 178 -22.67 19.84 7.00
CA ASP A 178 -22.02 21.09 7.39
C ASP A 178 -22.83 22.32 6.91
N LYS A 179 -23.50 22.23 5.75
CA LYS A 179 -24.40 23.29 5.26
C LYS A 179 -25.71 23.39 6.03
N SER A 180 -26.28 22.27 6.48
CA SER A 180 -27.53 22.26 7.25
C SER A 180 -27.39 22.75 8.70
N ARG A 181 -26.17 22.96 9.17
CA ARG A 181 -25.84 23.48 10.51
C ARG A 181 -25.50 24.98 10.52
N ASN A 182 -25.38 25.59 9.35
CA ASN A 182 -25.25 27.03 9.15
C ASN A 182 -26.60 27.62 8.76
#